data_AF-A0A2D8QCF8-F1
#
_entry.id   AF-A0A2D8QCF8-F1
#
_cell.length_a   1.000
_cell.length_b   1.000
_cell.length_c   1.000
_cell.angle_alpha   90.00
_cell.angle_beta   90.00
_cell.angle_gamma   90.00
#
_symmetry.space_group_name_H-M   'P 1'
#
loop_
_entity.id
_entity.type
_entity.pdbx_description
1 polymer ?
#
loop_
_entity_poly.entity_id
_entity_poly.type
_entity_poly.pdbx_seq_one_letter_code
_entity_poly.pdbx_strand_id
1 'polypeptide(L)'
;LDQDMADAAIAIGIAGVVAAGVLGIFGVISDAMPASEVLGKLAIQITPGAVGALFGRAQLGASNQEDAGREEVEESYAGELFVMVAGALFLSLNIAPTEEVVLIAWRMSLWQQLGLLAASLIVMHALVYQLEFIGGHGPRTEDGFWSLFLRFTVTGYVLVALVSLYVLWTIGRLDGTGAVDMAGLVIVLSFPGAVGAAAARIIV
;
A
#
# COMPACT_ATOMS: atom_id res chain seq x y z
N LEU A 1 26.33 -0.08 14.68
CA LEU A 1 25.09 0.70 14.51
C LEU A 1 24.46 0.18 13.24
N ASP A 2 23.40 -0.62 13.37
CA ASP A 2 22.84 -1.44 12.29
C ASP A 2 22.41 -0.61 11.08
N GLN A 3 22.62 -1.16 9.89
CA GLN A 3 22.15 -0.57 8.62
C GLN A 3 20.65 -0.28 8.68
N ASP A 4 19.87 -1.13 9.34
CA ASP A 4 18.42 -0.94 9.55
C ASP A 4 18.10 0.35 10.31
N MET A 5 18.94 0.74 11.27
CA MET A 5 18.73 1.96 12.05
C MET A 5 19.07 3.22 11.23
N ALA A 6 20.08 3.13 10.37
CA ALA A 6 20.40 4.21 9.42
C ALA A 6 19.28 4.39 8.40
N ASP A 7 18.76 3.28 7.88
CA ASP A 7 17.67 3.26 6.91
C ASP A 7 16.36 3.81 7.48
N ALA A 8 16.03 3.44 8.72
CA ALA A 8 14.90 4.01 9.45
C ALA A 8 15.07 5.52 9.69
N ALA A 9 16.28 5.96 10.07
CA ALA A 9 16.57 7.38 10.28
C ALA A 9 16.45 8.20 8.98
N ILE A 10 16.92 7.65 7.85
CA ILE A 10 16.76 8.27 6.53
C ILE A 10 15.28 8.37 6.15
N ALA A 11 14.51 7.29 6.33
CA ALA A 11 13.08 7.28 6.03
C ALA A 11 12.31 8.32 6.86
N ILE A 12 12.60 8.42 8.16
CA ILE A 12 12.01 9.44 9.06
C ILE A 12 12.43 10.84 8.63
N GLY A 13 13.69 11.05 8.26
CA GLY A 13 14.20 12.34 7.78
C GLY A 13 13.51 12.79 6.49
N ILE A 14 13.39 11.91 5.50
CA ILE A 14 12.68 12.18 4.25
C ILE A 14 11.21 12.49 4.53
N ALA A 15 10.54 11.68 5.36
CA ALA A 15 9.16 11.89 5.75
C ALA A 15 8.95 13.25 6.43
N GLY A 16 9.85 13.64 7.32
CA GLY A 16 9.80 14.92 8.02
C GLY A 16 9.96 16.12 7.08
N VAL A 17 10.93 16.07 6.16
CA VAL A 17 11.15 17.13 5.16
C VAL A 17 9.94 17.28 4.24
N VAL A 18 9.41 16.16 3.73
CA VAL A 18 8.23 16.17 2.87
C VAL A 18 7.01 16.68 3.62
N ALA A 19 6.78 16.23 4.86
CA ALA A 19 5.67 16.70 5.70
C ALA A 19 5.76 18.20 5.96
N ALA A 20 6.93 18.72 6.33
CA ALA A 20 7.14 20.15 6.55
C ALA A 20 6.89 20.97 5.27
N GLY A 21 7.41 20.52 4.14
CA GLY A 21 7.19 21.17 2.85
C GLY A 21 5.72 21.20 2.45
N VAL A 22 5.02 20.07 2.51
CA VAL A 22 3.60 19.96 2.15
C VAL A 22 2.72 20.79 3.09
N LEU A 23 2.93 20.71 4.41
CA LEU A 23 2.19 21.50 5.38
C LEU A 23 2.44 23.00 5.21
N GLY A 24 3.66 23.40 4.83
CA GLY A 24 3.98 24.78 4.48
C GLY A 24 3.26 25.25 3.21
N ILE A 25 3.26 24.43 2.14
CA ILE A 25 2.56 24.72 0.89
C ILE A 25 1.05 24.88 1.11
N PHE A 26 0.45 24.03 1.95
CA PHE A 26 -0.97 24.12 2.29
C PHE A 26 -1.29 25.22 3.31
N GLY A 27 -0.28 25.95 3.81
CA GLY A 27 -0.48 26.99 4.82
C GLY A 27 -0.98 26.44 6.16
N VAL A 28 -0.80 25.14 6.43
CA VAL A 28 -1.22 24.48 7.68
C VAL A 28 -0.25 24.78 8.82
N ILE A 29 1.02 25.03 8.50
CA ILE A 29 2.02 25.58 9.41
C ILE A 29 2.17 27.08 9.13
N SER A 30 2.21 27.88 10.18
CA SER A 30 2.41 29.33 10.14
C SER A 30 3.44 29.74 11.18
N ASP A 31 4.17 30.83 10.93
CA ASP A 31 5.19 31.38 11.85
C ASP A 31 4.61 31.82 13.21
N ALA A 32 3.30 32.07 13.29
CA ALA A 32 2.62 32.42 14.52
C ALA A 32 2.32 31.22 15.44
N MET A 33 2.59 29.99 14.98
CA MET A 33 2.16 28.76 15.62
C MET A 33 3.20 28.26 16.64
N PRO A 34 2.79 27.75 17.83
CA PRO A 34 3.73 27.19 18.79
C PRO A 34 4.51 26.00 18.21
N ALA A 35 5.81 25.89 18.54
CA ALA A 35 6.67 24.80 18.05
C ALA A 35 6.12 23.41 18.41
N SER A 36 5.44 23.27 19.54
CA SER A 36 4.80 22.01 19.96
C SER A 36 3.66 21.59 19.01
N GLU A 37 2.91 22.54 18.44
CA GLU A 37 1.84 22.25 17.49
C GLU A 37 2.42 21.81 16.14
N VAL A 38 3.48 22.49 15.67
CA VAL A 38 4.20 22.10 14.45
C VAL A 38 4.78 20.70 14.59
N LEU A 39 5.45 20.41 15.71
CA LEU A 39 5.99 19.08 16.00
C LEU A 39 4.89 18.01 16.09
N GLY A 40 3.73 18.33 16.67
CA GLY A 40 2.59 17.41 16.72
C GLY A 40 2.07 17.05 15.33
N LYS A 41 1.92 18.04 14.44
CA LYS A 41 1.48 17.82 13.05
C LYS A 41 2.49 16.99 12.26
N LEU A 42 3.78 17.28 12.40
CA LEU A 42 4.84 16.49 11.77
C LEU A 42 4.87 15.06 12.30
N ALA A 43 4.77 14.86 13.62
CA ALA A 43 4.83 13.55 14.24
C ALA A 43 3.75 12.59 13.72
N ILE A 44 2.51 13.09 13.53
CA ILE A 44 1.41 12.30 12.99
C ILE A 44 1.67 11.91 11.51
N GLN A 45 2.32 12.78 10.73
CA GLN A 45 2.56 12.54 9.30
C GLN A 45 3.84 11.73 9.02
N ILE A 46 4.83 11.77 9.92
CA ILE A 46 6.07 11.02 9.79
C ILE A 46 5.83 9.51 9.76
N THR A 47 4.88 9.00 10.53
CA THR A 47 4.61 7.55 10.57
C THR A 47 4.20 6.98 9.20
N PRO A 48 3.11 7.46 8.56
CA PRO A 48 2.79 7.05 7.19
C PRO A 48 3.85 7.51 6.19
N GLY A 49 4.44 8.70 6.36
CA GLY A 49 5.46 9.21 5.44
C GLY A 49 6.72 8.33 5.39
N ALA A 50 7.17 7.81 6.53
CA ALA A 50 8.37 6.97 6.62
C ALA A 50 8.13 5.60 5.99
N VAL A 51 6.94 5.01 6.20
CA VAL A 51 6.52 3.79 5.50
C VAL A 51 6.53 4.02 3.99
N GLY A 52 6.00 5.15 3.52
CA GLY A 52 6.05 5.53 2.10
C GLY A 52 7.47 5.73 1.57
N ALA A 53 8.36 6.34 2.34
CA ALA A 53 9.76 6.53 1.98
C ALA A 53 10.52 5.19 1.86
N LEU A 54 10.26 4.24 2.76
CA LEU A 54 10.80 2.89 2.69
C LEU A 54 10.30 2.15 1.44
N PHE A 55 9.00 2.22 1.13
CA PHE A 55 8.44 1.65 -0.10
C PHE A 55 9.03 2.28 -1.37
N GLY A 56 9.15 3.61 -1.41
CA GLY A 56 9.75 4.33 -2.54
C GLY A 56 11.22 3.97 -2.75
N ARG A 57 11.99 3.88 -1.66
CA ARG A 57 13.39 3.41 -1.72
C ARG A 57 13.47 1.98 -2.24
N ALA A 58 12.60 1.11 -1.77
CA ALA A 58 12.59 -0.28 -2.18
C ALA A 58 12.26 -0.44 -3.68
N GLN A 59 11.42 0.43 -4.26
CA GLN A 59 11.19 0.46 -5.71
C GLN A 59 12.35 1.08 -6.50
N LEU A 60 12.91 2.20 -6.03
CA LEU A 60 13.96 2.94 -6.75
C LEU A 60 15.36 2.35 -6.58
N GLY A 61 15.58 1.61 -5.50
CA GLY A 61 16.84 0.98 -5.12
C GLY A 61 17.00 -0.45 -5.60
N ALA A 62 16.00 -1.01 -6.29
CA ALA A 62 16.07 -2.33 -6.90
C ALA A 62 17.15 -2.44 -8.00
N SER A 63 17.77 -1.33 -8.42
CA SER A 63 18.84 -1.27 -9.42
C SER A 63 20.26 -1.19 -8.85
N ASN A 64 20.45 -1.18 -7.52
CA ASN A 64 21.77 -0.96 -6.90
C ASN A 64 22.15 -2.00 -5.83
N GLN A 65 21.46 -3.14 -5.78
CA GLN A 65 21.68 -4.23 -4.82
C GLN A 65 22.44 -5.42 -5.42
N GLU A 66 23.32 -5.21 -6.40
CA GLU A 66 24.18 -6.28 -6.94
C GLU A 66 25.36 -6.67 -6.02
N ASP A 67 25.61 -6.02 -4.87
CA ASP A 67 26.88 -6.19 -4.14
C ASP A 67 26.83 -6.36 -2.61
N ALA A 68 25.72 -6.83 -2.03
CA ALA A 68 25.73 -7.28 -0.63
C ALA A 68 24.99 -8.60 -0.50
N GLY A 69 25.75 -9.68 -0.27
CA GLY A 69 25.27 -11.05 -0.11
C GLY A 69 24.22 -11.22 0.99
N ARG A 70 22.98 -10.86 0.69
CA ARG A 70 21.81 -11.52 1.26
C ARG A 70 21.81 -12.91 0.63
N GLU A 71 21.95 -13.92 1.48
CA GLU A 71 21.57 -15.28 1.12
C GLU A 71 20.24 -15.21 0.37
N GLU A 72 20.17 -15.81 -0.81
CA GLU A 72 18.94 -16.11 -1.52
C GLU A 72 18.09 -16.99 -0.60
N VAL A 73 17.41 -16.38 0.37
CA VAL A 73 16.36 -17.05 1.11
C VAL A 73 15.26 -17.21 0.08
N GLU A 74 15.04 -18.44 -0.39
CA GLU A 74 13.85 -18.77 -1.17
C GLU A 74 12.66 -18.13 -0.49
N GLU A 75 12.09 -17.11 -1.14
CA GLU A 75 10.99 -16.39 -0.53
C GLU A 75 9.81 -17.34 -0.40
N SER A 76 9.43 -17.57 0.86
CA SER A 76 8.26 -18.37 1.14
C SER A 76 7.05 -17.62 0.58
N TYR A 77 6.14 -18.35 -0.08
CA TYR A 77 4.84 -17.83 -0.48
C TYR A 77 4.14 -17.03 0.64
N ALA A 78 4.31 -17.43 1.91
CA ALA A 78 3.79 -16.70 3.06
C ALA A 78 4.45 -15.33 3.27
N GLY A 79 5.75 -15.21 2.99
CA GLY A 79 6.49 -13.95 2.99
C GLY A 79 5.99 -12.99 1.90
N GLU A 80 5.79 -13.48 0.68
CA GLU A 80 5.21 -12.68 -0.41
C GLU A 80 3.82 -12.15 -0.03
N LEU A 81 2.94 -13.01 0.49
CA LEU A 81 1.60 -12.60 0.95
C LEU A 81 1.66 -11.59 2.11
N PHE A 82 2.61 -11.74 3.03
CA PHE A 82 2.81 -10.81 4.14
C PHE A 82 3.18 -9.41 3.65
N VAL A 83 4.09 -9.33 2.67
CA VAL A 83 4.50 -8.05 2.09
C VAL A 83 3.36 -7.42 1.27
N MET A 84 2.57 -8.22 0.56
CA MET A 84 1.34 -7.73 -0.08
C MET A 84 0.36 -7.11 0.94
N VAL A 85 0.17 -7.76 2.09
CA VAL A 85 -0.67 -7.22 3.18
C VAL A 85 -0.11 -5.90 3.72
N ALA A 86 1.21 -5.80 3.91
CA ALA A 86 1.85 -4.57 4.36
C ALA A 86 1.65 -3.41 3.35
N GLY A 87 1.82 -3.68 2.05
CA GLY A 87 1.57 -2.72 0.99
C GLY A 87 0.10 -2.28 0.91
N ALA A 88 -0.83 -3.22 1.04
CA ALA A 88 -2.26 -2.94 1.11
C ALA A 88 -2.58 -2.03 2.29
N LEU A 89 -2.09 -2.40 3.48
CA LEU A 89 -2.32 -1.66 4.73
C LEU A 89 -1.80 -0.22 4.60
N PHE A 90 -0.62 -0.04 4.02
CA PHE A 90 -0.03 1.28 3.82
C PHE A 90 -0.93 2.20 2.98
N LEU A 91 -1.39 1.74 1.81
CA LEU A 91 -2.28 2.56 0.96
C LEU A 91 -3.66 2.73 1.60
N SER A 92 -4.24 1.65 2.14
CA SER A 92 -5.57 1.67 2.75
C SER A 92 -5.62 2.58 3.97
N LEU A 93 -4.60 2.62 4.83
CA LEU A 93 -4.59 3.50 6.01
C LEU A 93 -4.52 4.99 5.68
N ASN A 94 -3.90 5.35 4.55
CA ASN A 94 -3.85 6.75 4.11
C ASN A 94 -5.16 7.22 3.47
N ILE A 95 -5.92 6.29 2.86
CA ILE A 95 -7.11 6.62 2.08
C ILE A 95 -8.40 6.36 2.86
N ALA A 96 -8.46 5.34 3.72
CA ALA A 96 -9.66 5.01 4.48
C ALA A 96 -10.22 6.15 5.36
N PRO A 97 -9.39 6.99 6.01
CA PRO A 97 -9.91 8.10 6.81
C PRO A 97 -10.59 9.18 6.00
N THR A 98 -10.41 9.21 4.68
CA THR A 98 -10.94 10.30 3.85
C THR A 98 -12.44 10.12 3.56
N GLU A 99 -13.13 11.23 3.32
CA GLU A 99 -14.58 11.21 3.06
C GLU A 99 -14.91 10.71 1.65
N GLU A 100 -13.95 10.76 0.73
CA GLU A 100 -14.11 10.34 -0.66
C GLU A 100 -14.39 8.85 -0.76
N VAL A 101 -13.82 8.01 0.12
CA VAL A 101 -14.09 6.57 0.12
C VAL A 101 -15.57 6.29 0.32
N VAL A 102 -16.18 6.98 1.30
CA VAL A 102 -17.61 6.86 1.58
C VAL A 102 -18.42 7.45 0.43
N LEU A 103 -18.09 8.68 0.01
CA LEU A 103 -18.85 9.37 -1.03
C LEU A 103 -18.84 8.60 -2.37
N ILE A 104 -17.70 8.01 -2.74
CA ILE A 104 -17.56 7.21 -3.94
C ILE A 104 -18.40 5.94 -3.82
N ALA A 105 -18.29 5.21 -2.70
CA ALA A 105 -19.06 3.97 -2.49
C ALA A 105 -20.58 4.21 -2.62
N TRP A 106 -21.07 5.32 -2.08
CA TRP A 106 -22.48 5.72 -2.15
C TRP A 106 -22.92 6.17 -3.56
N ARG A 107 -22.03 6.75 -4.35
CA ARG A 107 -22.33 7.19 -5.72
C ARG A 107 -22.25 6.05 -6.75
N MET A 108 -21.53 4.99 -6.43
CA MET A 108 -21.33 3.87 -7.34
C MET A 108 -22.52 2.93 -7.35
N SER A 109 -23.05 2.67 -8.54
CA SER A 109 -23.95 1.54 -8.78
C SER A 109 -23.22 0.20 -8.63
N LEU A 110 -23.99 -0.88 -8.43
CA LEU A 110 -23.45 -2.24 -8.32
C LEU A 110 -22.53 -2.61 -9.50
N TRP A 111 -22.89 -2.23 -10.74
CA TRP A 111 -22.08 -2.50 -11.92
C TRP A 111 -20.74 -1.77 -11.91
N GLN A 112 -20.70 -0.55 -11.38
CA GLN A 112 -19.46 0.21 -11.24
C GLN A 112 -18.58 -0.39 -10.14
N GLN A 113 -19.18 -0.87 -9.04
CA GLN A 113 -18.43 -1.56 -7.98
C GLN A 113 -17.82 -2.87 -8.50
N LEU A 114 -18.59 -3.68 -9.22
CA LEU A 114 -18.09 -4.89 -9.89
C LEU A 114 -17.00 -4.55 -10.93
N GLY A 115 -17.18 -3.46 -11.68
CA GLY A 115 -16.18 -2.95 -12.61
C GLY A 115 -14.88 -2.54 -11.90
N LEU A 116 -14.97 -1.90 -10.74
CA LEU A 116 -13.81 -1.50 -9.94
C LEU A 116 -13.10 -2.71 -9.31
N LEU A 117 -13.85 -3.72 -8.86
CA LEU A 117 -13.29 -5.00 -8.43
C LEU A 117 -12.51 -5.66 -9.57
N ALA A 118 -13.10 -5.75 -10.77
CA ALA A 118 -12.44 -6.30 -11.94
C ALA A 118 -11.19 -5.49 -12.32
N ALA A 119 -11.28 -4.16 -12.30
CA ALA A 119 -10.14 -3.28 -12.55
C ALA A 119 -9.02 -3.49 -11.50
N SER A 120 -9.37 -3.68 -10.24
CA SER A 120 -8.40 -3.97 -9.17
C SER A 120 -7.65 -5.27 -9.44
N LEU A 121 -8.36 -6.33 -9.83
CA LEU A 121 -7.74 -7.61 -10.21
C LEU A 121 -6.84 -7.46 -11.44
N ILE A 122 -7.27 -6.72 -12.46
CA ILE A 122 -6.48 -6.47 -13.67
C ILE A 122 -5.20 -5.73 -13.32
N VAL A 123 -5.28 -4.64 -12.54
CA VAL A 123 -4.12 -3.85 -12.14
C VAL A 123 -3.15 -4.69 -11.30
N MET A 124 -3.66 -5.42 -10.31
CA MET A 124 -2.85 -6.30 -9.49
C MET A 124 -2.16 -7.38 -10.33
N HIS A 125 -2.90 -8.04 -11.22
CA HIS A 125 -2.33 -9.07 -12.09
C HIS A 125 -1.31 -8.51 -13.07
N ALA A 126 -1.59 -7.35 -13.67
CA ALA A 126 -0.69 -6.70 -14.61
C ALA A 126 0.62 -6.29 -13.93
N LEU A 127 0.57 -5.75 -12.71
CA LEU A 127 1.78 -5.39 -11.95
C LEU A 127 2.57 -6.62 -11.52
N VAL A 128 1.89 -7.68 -11.09
CA VAL A 128 2.50 -8.97 -10.76
C VAL A 128 3.19 -9.58 -11.99
N TYR A 129 2.50 -9.62 -13.13
CA TYR A 129 2.98 -10.27 -14.34
C TYR A 129 4.06 -9.47 -15.07
N GLN A 130 3.88 -8.16 -15.26
CA GLN A 130 4.81 -7.34 -16.05
C GLN A 130 6.20 -7.24 -15.43
N LEU A 131 6.34 -7.46 -14.12
CA LEU A 131 7.58 -7.24 -13.39
C LEU A 131 8.36 -8.54 -13.12
N GLU A 132 7.68 -9.70 -13.10
CA GLU A 132 8.35 -11.00 -13.22
C GLU A 132 9.13 -11.12 -14.55
N PHE A 133 8.71 -10.44 -15.62
CA PHE A 133 9.44 -10.40 -16.90
C PHE A 133 10.65 -9.45 -16.91
N ILE A 134 10.70 -8.43 -16.03
CA ILE A 134 11.79 -7.44 -15.98
C ILE A 134 12.90 -7.85 -15.00
N GLY A 135 12.57 -8.67 -13.99
CA GLY A 135 13.51 -9.16 -12.97
C GLY A 135 14.48 -10.27 -13.41
N GLY A 136 14.57 -10.58 -14.71
CA GLY A 136 15.56 -11.53 -15.28
C GLY A 136 15.34 -13.01 -14.93
N HIS A 137 14.53 -13.31 -13.92
CA HIS A 137 14.08 -14.66 -13.60
C HIS A 137 12.85 -14.94 -14.45
N GLY A 138 13.08 -15.38 -15.70
CA GLY A 138 11.98 -15.89 -16.53
C GLY A 138 11.10 -16.82 -15.69
N PRO A 139 9.76 -16.81 -15.90
CA PRO A 139 8.82 -17.49 -15.04
C PRO A 139 9.37 -18.86 -14.69
N ARG A 140 9.50 -19.18 -13.38
CA ARG A 140 9.84 -20.53 -12.91
C ARG A 140 9.02 -21.46 -13.78
N THR A 141 9.70 -22.24 -14.61
CA THR A 141 9.26 -22.68 -15.95
C THR A 141 8.04 -23.62 -15.96
N GLU A 142 7.33 -23.73 -14.83
CA GLU A 142 6.21 -24.61 -14.54
C GLU A 142 4.94 -23.88 -14.03
N ASP A 143 5.00 -22.61 -13.60
CA ASP A 143 3.80 -21.90 -13.13
C ASP A 143 3.08 -21.21 -14.31
N GLY A 144 2.04 -21.85 -14.83
CA GLY A 144 1.19 -21.29 -15.87
C GLY A 144 0.45 -20.02 -15.42
N PHE A 145 0.03 -19.18 -16.37
CA PHE A 145 -0.78 -17.96 -16.16
C PHE A 145 -1.86 -18.09 -15.07
N TRP A 146 -2.58 -19.22 -15.09
CA TRP A 146 -3.65 -19.52 -14.12
C TRP A 146 -3.15 -19.79 -12.70
N SER A 147 -1.98 -20.41 -12.54
CA SER A 147 -1.35 -20.63 -11.23
C SER A 147 -1.04 -19.28 -10.59
N LEU A 148 -0.36 -18.39 -11.34
CA LEU A 148 0.01 -17.07 -10.87
C LEU A 148 -1.21 -16.20 -10.56
N PHE A 149 -2.20 -16.18 -11.47
CA PHE A 149 -3.44 -15.44 -11.27
C PHE A 149 -4.18 -15.88 -10.01
N LEU A 150 -4.34 -17.19 -9.77
CA LEU A 150 -5.04 -17.69 -8.59
C LEU A 150 -4.26 -17.46 -7.29
N ARG A 151 -2.96 -17.76 -7.29
CA ARG A 151 -2.11 -17.72 -6.09
C ARG A 151 -1.80 -16.31 -5.63
N PHE A 152 -1.60 -15.36 -6.55
CA PHE A 152 -1.17 -14.01 -6.19
C PHE A 152 -2.23 -12.95 -6.45
N THR A 153 -2.95 -13.01 -7.57
CA THR A 153 -3.96 -11.98 -7.86
C THR A 153 -5.25 -12.22 -7.06
N VAL A 154 -5.84 -13.40 -7.14
CA VAL A 154 -7.10 -13.68 -6.43
C VAL A 154 -6.88 -13.71 -4.93
N THR A 155 -5.90 -14.48 -4.47
CA THR A 155 -5.57 -14.56 -3.03
C THR A 155 -5.11 -13.21 -2.48
N GLY A 156 -4.27 -12.49 -3.22
CA GLY A 156 -3.82 -11.15 -2.84
C GLY A 156 -4.99 -10.16 -2.74
N TYR A 157 -5.94 -10.20 -3.68
CA TYR A 157 -7.14 -9.34 -3.61
C TYR A 157 -8.02 -9.69 -2.41
N VAL A 158 -8.18 -10.97 -2.07
CA VAL A 158 -8.90 -11.39 -0.86
C VAL A 158 -8.23 -10.82 0.39
N LEU A 159 -6.90 -10.91 0.49
CA LEU A 159 -6.16 -10.33 1.60
C LEU A 159 -6.31 -8.80 1.67
N VAL A 160 -6.24 -8.12 0.53
CA VAL A 160 -6.48 -6.67 0.42
C VAL A 160 -7.89 -6.29 0.87
N ALA A 161 -8.91 -7.09 0.50
CA ALA A 161 -10.28 -6.87 0.93
C ALA A 161 -10.45 -7.07 2.43
N LEU A 162 -9.78 -8.07 3.02
CA LEU A 162 -9.75 -8.28 4.47
C LEU A 162 -9.05 -7.13 5.19
N VAL A 163 -7.92 -6.65 4.67
CA VAL A 163 -7.23 -5.46 5.19
C VAL A 163 -8.12 -4.23 5.12
N SER A 164 -8.78 -4.01 3.98
CA SER A 164 -9.68 -2.87 3.78
C SER A 164 -10.87 -2.93 4.75
N LEU A 165 -11.47 -4.10 4.92
CA LEU A 165 -12.53 -4.34 5.90
C LEU A 165 -12.04 -4.05 7.33
N TYR A 166 -10.88 -4.58 7.70
CA TYR A 166 -10.28 -4.36 9.03
C TYR A 166 -10.00 -2.88 9.29
N VAL A 167 -9.41 -2.18 8.32
CA VAL A 167 -9.11 -0.75 8.43
C VAL A 167 -10.41 0.04 8.59
N LEU A 168 -11.39 -0.14 7.69
CA LEU A 168 -12.68 0.55 7.75
C LEU A 168 -13.42 0.30 9.06
N TRP A 169 -13.36 -0.93 9.57
CA TRP A 169 -13.91 -1.29 10.87
C TRP A 169 -13.21 -0.55 12.01
N THR A 170 -11.87 -0.52 12.01
CA THR A 170 -11.06 0.12 13.06
C THR A 170 -11.36 1.61 13.20
N ILE A 171 -11.65 2.28 12.07
CA ILE A 171 -11.96 3.72 12.06
C ILE A 171 -13.47 4.02 12.15
N GLY A 172 -14.32 3.01 12.37
CA GLY A 172 -15.77 3.17 12.56
C GLY A 172 -16.56 3.49 11.28
N ARG A 173 -15.99 3.30 10.08
CA ARG A 173 -16.66 3.60 8.80
C ARG A 173 -17.77 2.60 8.43
N LEU A 174 -17.85 1.48 9.14
CA LEU A 174 -18.85 0.44 8.92
C LEU A 174 -20.04 0.53 9.89
N ASP A 175 -20.01 1.43 10.86
CA ASP A 175 -21.03 1.51 11.91
C ASP A 175 -22.40 1.89 11.31
N GLY A 176 -23.42 1.08 11.63
CA GLY A 176 -24.79 1.31 11.15
C GLY A 176 -25.01 1.07 9.66
N THR A 177 -24.03 0.51 8.93
CA THR A 177 -24.15 0.21 7.49
C THR A 177 -24.71 -1.20 7.24
N GLY A 178 -25.41 -1.40 6.11
CA GLY A 178 -25.85 -2.73 5.68
C GLY A 178 -24.73 -3.50 4.99
N ALA A 179 -24.85 -4.84 4.91
CA ALA A 179 -23.82 -5.70 4.30
C ALA A 179 -23.46 -5.32 2.84
N VAL A 180 -24.43 -4.82 2.07
CA VAL A 180 -24.22 -4.37 0.69
C VAL A 180 -23.39 -3.09 0.65
N ASP A 181 -23.70 -2.12 1.51
CA ASP A 181 -22.96 -0.86 1.59
C ASP A 181 -21.54 -1.09 2.13
N MET A 182 -21.39 -1.98 3.11
CA MET A 182 -20.07 -2.45 3.58
C MET A 182 -19.25 -3.03 2.43
N ALA A 183 -19.84 -3.90 1.60
CA ALA A 183 -19.14 -4.46 0.45
C ALA A 183 -18.70 -3.36 -0.54
N GLY A 184 -19.54 -2.36 -0.79
CA GLY A 184 -19.19 -1.20 -1.61
C GLY A 184 -17.99 -0.42 -1.06
N LEU A 185 -17.99 -0.11 0.25
CA LEU A 185 -16.87 0.55 0.92
C LEU A 185 -15.58 -0.27 0.83
N VAL A 186 -15.67 -1.57 1.09
CA VAL A 186 -14.53 -2.49 0.99
C VAL A 186 -13.99 -2.53 -0.43
N ILE A 187 -14.84 -2.63 -1.46
CA ILE A 187 -14.41 -2.66 -2.86
C ILE A 187 -13.70 -1.35 -3.24
N VAL A 188 -14.24 -0.19 -2.85
CA VAL A 188 -13.63 1.11 -3.13
C VAL A 188 -12.25 1.21 -2.51
N LEU A 189 -12.10 0.83 -1.23
CA LEU A 189 -10.81 0.87 -0.54
C LEU A 189 -9.84 -0.23 -1.01
N SER A 190 -10.36 -1.36 -1.48
CA SER A 190 -9.55 -2.47 -1.99
C SER A 190 -8.86 -2.11 -3.30
N PHE A 191 -9.37 -1.14 -4.07
CA PHE A 191 -8.69 -0.69 -5.29
C PHE A 191 -7.30 -0.10 -5.03
N PRO A 192 -7.14 0.98 -4.22
CA PRO A 192 -5.81 1.48 -3.89
C PRO A 192 -5.01 0.48 -3.03
N GLY A 193 -5.67 -0.31 -2.17
CA GLY A 193 -5.02 -1.39 -1.44
C GLY A 193 -4.40 -2.44 -2.37
N ALA A 194 -5.06 -2.77 -3.48
CA ALA A 194 -4.58 -3.72 -4.48
C ALA A 194 -3.35 -3.18 -5.22
N VAL A 195 -3.33 -1.87 -5.51
CA VAL A 195 -2.14 -1.20 -6.04
C VAL A 195 -0.99 -1.29 -5.03
N GLY A 196 -1.25 -0.99 -3.75
CA GLY A 196 -0.24 -1.08 -2.69
C GLY A 196 0.33 -2.49 -2.52
N ALA A 197 -0.53 -3.51 -2.51
CA ALA A 197 -0.14 -4.91 -2.41
C ALA A 197 0.73 -5.37 -3.58
N ALA A 198 0.29 -5.08 -4.81
CA ALA A 198 1.04 -5.43 -6.00
C ALA A 198 2.37 -4.68 -6.06
N ALA A 199 2.38 -3.40 -5.67
CA ALA A 199 3.57 -2.57 -5.62
C ALA A 199 4.60 -3.08 -4.60
N ALA A 200 4.13 -3.59 -3.47
CA ALA A 200 4.99 -4.10 -2.40
C ALA A 200 5.64 -5.44 -2.77
N ARG A 201 4.94 -6.30 -3.51
CA ARG A 201 5.49 -7.59 -3.97
C ARG A 201 6.66 -7.41 -4.94
N ILE A 202 6.75 -6.30 -5.69
CA ILE A 202 7.84 -6.06 -6.66
C ILE A 202 9.21 -5.95 -5.99
N ILE A 203 9.24 -5.59 -4.72
CA ILE A 203 10.45 -5.31 -3.95
C ILE A 203 11.19 -6.60 -3.52
N VAL A 204 10.44 -7.69 -3.50
CA VAL A 204 10.68 -8.96 -2.82
C VAL A 204 10.88 -9.96 -3.96
#